data_AF-A0A7H1B0Z0-F1
#
_entry.id   AF-A0A7H1B0Z0-F1
#
_cell.length_a   1.000
_cell.length_b   1.000
_cell.length_c   1.000
_cell.angle_alpha   90.00
_cell.angle_beta   90.00
_cell.angle_gamma   90.00
#
_symmetry.space_group_name_H-M   'P 1'
#
loop_
_entity.id
_entity.type
_entity.pdbx_description
1 polymer ?
#
loop_
_entity_poly.entity_id
_entity_poly.type
_entity_poly.pdbx_seq_one_letter_code
_entity_poly.pdbx_strand_id
1 'polypeptide(L)'
;MDLSSREIRLPLGEVVAMLRDLNEFVVSLDRLGSRQAAGTADDATVGAFVADWDVARRLARARRTIDVALDEQLTEAENAAIDELCERGRFYGDEPRGQRQ
;
A
#
# COMPACT_ATOMS: atom_id res chain seq x y z
N MET A 1 2.35 20.71 11.36
CA MET A 1 1.29 20.90 10.35
C MET A 1 0.04 20.26 10.91
N ASP A 2 -1.04 21.01 11.12
CA ASP A 2 -2.32 20.43 11.55
C ASP A 2 -3.13 20.04 10.32
N LEU A 3 -3.08 18.76 9.96
CA LEU A 3 -3.84 18.18 8.86
C LEU A 3 -5.20 17.62 9.32
N SER A 4 -5.51 17.67 10.61
CA SER A 4 -6.62 16.92 11.21
C SER A 4 -8.02 17.33 10.72
N SER A 5 -8.15 18.56 10.20
CA SER A 5 -9.42 19.14 9.75
C SER A 5 -9.48 19.42 8.25
N ARG A 6 -8.43 19.08 7.48
CA ARG A 6 -8.38 19.31 6.03
C ARG A 6 -8.90 18.11 5.27
N GLU A 7 -9.78 18.37 4.32
CA GLU A 7 -10.30 17.36 3.41
C GLU A 7 -9.48 17.34 2.11
N ILE A 8 -9.24 16.15 1.58
CA ILE A 8 -8.68 15.94 0.25
C ILE A 8 -9.81 15.49 -0.66
N ARG A 9 -9.95 16.14 -1.81
CA ARG A 9 -10.91 15.74 -2.83
C ARG A 9 -10.28 14.74 -3.79
N LEU A 10 -11.00 13.65 -4.03
CA LEU A 10 -10.66 12.59 -4.97
C LEU A 10 -11.88 12.27 -5.85
N PRO A 11 -11.69 11.90 -7.13
CA PRO A 11 -12.79 11.41 -7.95
C PRO A 11 -13.42 10.18 -7.32
N LEU A 12 -14.75 10.20 -7.10
CA LEU A 12 -15.46 9.11 -6.43
C LEU A 12 -15.23 7.74 -7.11
N GLY A 13 -15.15 7.72 -8.43
CA GLY A 13 -14.86 6.50 -9.19
C GLY A 13 -13.49 5.89 -8.86
N GLU A 14 -12.46 6.72 -8.70
CA GLU A 14 -11.14 6.24 -8.29
C GLU A 14 -11.14 5.78 -6.83
N VAL A 15 -11.85 6.48 -5.93
CA VAL A 15 -12.00 6.05 -4.53
C VAL A 15 -12.69 4.69 -4.43
N VAL A 16 -13.77 4.47 -5.18
CA VAL A 16 -14.49 3.19 -5.21
C VAL A 16 -13.60 2.08 -5.78
N ALA A 17 -12.83 2.36 -6.83
CA ALA A 17 -11.88 1.40 -7.39
C ALA A 17 -10.78 1.02 -6.37
N MET A 18 -10.17 2.01 -5.71
CA MET A 18 -9.19 1.77 -4.66
C MET A 18 -9.77 0.97 -3.50
N LEU A 19 -10.99 1.31 -3.04
CA LEU A 19 -11.65 0.59 -1.95
C LEU A 19 -11.88 -0.88 -2.30
N ARG A 20 -12.32 -1.15 -3.54
CA ARG A 20 -12.50 -2.52 -4.02
C ARG A 20 -11.19 -3.29 -4.05
N ASP A 21 -10.14 -2.69 -4.60
CA ASP A 21 -8.81 -3.29 -4.68
C ASP A 21 -8.26 -3.60 -3.28
N LEU A 22 -8.31 -2.63 -2.37
CA LEU A 22 -7.88 -2.79 -0.98
C LEU A 22 -8.65 -3.90 -0.25
N ASN A 23 -9.98 -3.96 -0.43
CA ASN A 23 -10.79 -5.01 0.17
C ASN A 23 -10.43 -6.41 -0.37
N GLU A 24 -10.25 -6.53 -1.69
CA GLU A 24 -9.79 -7.79 -2.31
C GLU A 24 -8.45 -8.23 -1.72
N PHE A 25 -7.51 -7.30 -1.52
CA PHE A 25 -6.19 -7.62 -0.97
C PHE A 25 -6.23 -7.99 0.50
N VAL A 26 -6.92 -7.21 1.34
CA VAL A 26 -7.01 -7.47 2.78
C VAL A 26 -7.63 -8.84 3.05
N VAL A 27 -8.75 -9.15 2.40
CA VAL A 27 -9.44 -10.43 2.59
C VAL A 27 -8.59 -11.61 2.08
N SER A 28 -7.89 -11.42 0.96
CA SER A 28 -7.06 -12.48 0.39
C SER A 28 -5.81 -12.74 1.24
N LEU A 29 -5.15 -11.68 1.73
CA LEU A 29 -3.99 -11.79 2.62
C LEU A 29 -4.36 -12.44 3.96
N ASP A 30 -5.51 -12.11 4.54
CA ASP A 30 -6.02 -12.76 5.77
C ASP A 30 -6.22 -14.28 5.58
N ARG A 31 -6.85 -14.67 4.47
CA ARG A 31 -7.04 -16.08 4.11
C ARG A 31 -5.72 -16.80 3.84
N LEU A 32 -4.78 -16.15 3.16
CA LEU A 32 -3.46 -16.70 2.89
C LEU A 32 -2.66 -16.88 4.19
N GLY A 33 -2.66 -15.88 5.08
CA GLY A 33 -2.02 -15.98 6.38
C GLY A 33 -2.61 -17.12 7.23
N SER A 34 -3.93 -17.26 7.23
CA SER A 34 -4.61 -18.39 7.89
C SER A 34 -4.17 -19.74 7.31
N ARG A 35 -4.05 -19.85 5.99
CA ARG A 35 -3.58 -21.06 5.32
C ARG A 35 -2.12 -21.37 5.59
N GLN A 36 -1.25 -20.36 5.64
CA GLN A 36 0.15 -20.50 6.01
C GLN A 36 0.28 -21.02 7.45
N ALA A 37 -0.49 -20.47 8.39
CA ALA A 37 -0.53 -20.95 9.77
C ALA A 37 -1.02 -22.42 9.88
N ALA A 38 -1.92 -22.84 8.99
CA ALA A 38 -2.39 -24.22 8.88
C ALA A 38 -1.46 -25.15 8.07
N GLY A 39 -0.35 -24.64 7.51
CA GLY A 39 0.58 -25.42 6.68
C GLY A 39 0.03 -25.80 5.30
N THR A 40 -0.98 -25.09 4.81
CA THR A 40 -1.68 -25.36 3.53
C THR A 40 -1.41 -24.32 2.45
N ALA A 41 -0.61 -23.30 2.75
CA ALA A 41 -0.07 -22.34 1.78
C ALA A 41 1.40 -22.06 2.14
N ASP A 42 2.20 -21.80 1.11
CA ASP A 42 3.62 -21.48 1.19
C ASP A 42 3.91 -20.11 0.54
N ASP A 43 5.19 -19.72 0.53
CA ASP A 43 5.64 -18.46 -0.05
C ASP A 43 5.33 -18.37 -1.56
N ALA A 44 5.35 -19.51 -2.27
CA ALA A 44 4.98 -19.57 -3.68
C ALA A 44 3.50 -19.23 -3.88
N THR A 45 2.62 -19.67 -2.97
CA THR A 45 1.20 -19.35 -2.99
C THR A 45 0.95 -17.84 -2.82
N VAL A 46 1.69 -17.19 -1.93
CA VAL A 46 1.61 -15.72 -1.74
C VAL A 46 2.17 -14.98 -2.96
N GLY A 47 3.29 -15.44 -3.50
CA GLY A 47 3.89 -14.88 -4.72
C GLY A 47 2.94 -14.96 -5.92
N ALA A 48 2.24 -16.09 -6.08
CA ALA A 48 1.22 -16.26 -7.12
C ALA A 48 0.06 -15.28 -6.94
N PHE A 49 -0.44 -15.09 -5.72
CA PHE A 49 -1.46 -14.07 -5.45
C PHE A 49 -0.98 -12.66 -5.86
N VAL A 50 0.24 -12.27 -5.49
CA VAL A 50 0.77 -10.94 -5.84
C VAL A 50 0.90 -10.77 -7.36
N ALA A 51 1.39 -11.79 -8.06
CA ALA A 51 1.63 -11.76 -9.50
C ALA A 51 0.31 -11.84 -10.30
N ASP A 52 -0.50 -12.86 -10.06
CA ASP A 52 -1.70 -13.17 -10.84
C ASP A 52 -2.78 -12.10 -10.70
N TRP A 53 -2.82 -11.41 -9.55
CA TRP A 53 -3.81 -10.38 -9.25
C TRP A 53 -3.30 -8.96 -9.46
N ASP A 54 -2.08 -8.81 -10.02
CA ASP A 54 -1.45 -7.52 -10.29
C ASP A 54 -1.40 -6.58 -9.06
N VAL A 55 -1.22 -7.15 -7.87
CA VAL A 55 -1.37 -6.44 -6.59
C VAL A 55 -0.47 -5.22 -6.53
N ALA A 56 0.80 -5.37 -6.92
CA ALA A 56 1.77 -4.27 -6.92
C ALA A 56 1.34 -3.12 -7.85
N ARG A 57 0.88 -3.44 -9.06
CA ARG A 57 0.44 -2.44 -10.05
C ARG A 57 -0.79 -1.68 -9.57
N ARG A 58 -1.75 -2.38 -8.95
CA ARG A 58 -2.98 -1.80 -8.41
C ARG A 58 -2.72 -0.90 -7.20
N LEU A 59 -1.85 -1.33 -6.29
CA LEU A 59 -1.40 -0.49 -5.16
C LEU A 59 -0.60 0.73 -5.64
N ALA A 60 0.27 0.58 -6.65
CA ALA A 60 0.99 1.72 -7.23
C ALA A 60 0.05 2.74 -7.87
N ARG A 61 -1.01 2.28 -8.55
CA ARG A 61 -2.07 3.16 -9.07
C ARG A 61 -2.79 3.90 -7.94
N ALA A 62 -3.19 3.18 -6.88
CA ALA A 62 -3.87 3.78 -5.75
C ALA A 62 -3.02 4.87 -5.09
N ARG A 63 -1.74 4.55 -4.79
CA ARG A 63 -0.76 5.51 -4.28
C ARG A 63 -0.65 6.74 -5.18
N ARG A 64 -0.41 6.55 -6.48
CA ARG A 64 -0.27 7.67 -7.43
C ARG A 64 -1.52 8.57 -7.45
N THR A 65 -2.70 7.99 -7.33
CA THR A 65 -3.96 8.75 -7.33
C THR A 65 -4.06 9.65 -6.10
N ILE A 66 -3.61 9.17 -4.95
CA ILE A 66 -3.55 9.94 -3.70
C ILE A 66 -2.45 11.01 -3.82
N ASP A 67 -1.25 10.65 -4.29
CA ASP A 67 -0.11 11.57 -4.44
C ASP A 67 -0.49 12.76 -5.35
N VAL A 68 -1.12 12.51 -6.50
CA VAL A 68 -1.58 13.58 -7.40
C VAL A 68 -2.61 14.49 -6.72
N ALA A 69 -3.56 13.92 -5.97
CA ALA A 69 -4.56 14.71 -5.27
C ALA A 69 -3.97 15.56 -4.14
N LEU A 70 -2.92 15.06 -3.48
CA LEU A 70 -2.14 15.82 -2.51
C LEU A 70 -1.39 16.97 -3.19
N ASP A 71 -0.67 16.69 -4.28
CA ASP A 71 0.09 17.68 -5.04
C ASP A 71 -0.77 18.87 -5.51
N GLU A 72 -2.01 18.61 -5.90
CA GLU A 72 -2.96 19.65 -6.34
C GLU A 72 -3.50 20.52 -5.21
N GLN A 73 -3.50 20.04 -3.96
CA GLN A 73 -4.21 20.66 -2.83
C GLN A 73 -3.29 21.15 -1.71
N LEU A 74 -2.02 20.76 -1.73
CA LEU A 74 -1.01 21.10 -0.73
C LEU A 74 0.04 22.04 -1.30
N THR A 75 0.69 22.79 -0.41
CA THR A 75 1.87 23.58 -0.78
C THR A 75 3.09 22.67 -0.95
N GLU A 76 4.11 23.14 -1.67
CA GLU A 76 5.36 22.40 -1.89
C GLU A 76 6.01 21.94 -0.57
N ALA A 77 6.03 22.82 0.45
CA ALA A 77 6.56 22.48 1.76
C ALA A 77 5.73 21.40 2.48
N GLU A 78 4.42 21.34 2.21
CA GLU A 78 3.56 20.32 2.79
C GLU A 78 3.74 18.96 2.10
N ASN A 79 3.86 18.95 0.77
CA ASN A 79 4.18 17.73 0.02
C ASN A 79 5.54 17.15 0.42
N ALA A 80 6.56 17.99 0.52
CA ALA A 80 7.90 17.55 0.95
C ALA A 80 7.87 16.90 2.35
N ALA A 81 7.05 17.43 3.27
CA ALA A 81 6.90 16.85 4.60
C ALA A 81 6.17 15.49 4.59
N ILE A 82 5.23 15.29 3.65
CA ILE A 82 4.56 14.00 3.45
C ILE A 82 5.50 12.99 2.80
N ASP A 83 6.27 13.39 1.79
CA ASP A 83 7.27 12.53 1.15
C ASP A 83 8.29 12.01 2.17
N GLU A 84 8.84 12.88 3.02
CA GLU A 84 9.74 12.49 4.11
C GLU A 84 9.07 11.52 5.11
N LEU A 85 7.77 11.68 5.36
CA LEU A 85 7.02 10.72 6.21
C LEU A 85 6.90 9.36 5.52
N CYS A 86 6.62 9.32 4.22
CA CYS A 86 6.52 8.09 3.45
C CYS A 86 7.87 7.36 3.33
N GLU A 87 8.97 8.10 3.16
CA GLU A 87 10.34 7.55 3.08
C GLU A 87 10.82 6.95 4.40
N ARG A 88 10.29 7.40 5.54
CA ARG A 88 10.55 6.81 6.87
C ARG A 88 9.75 5.53 7.15
N GLY A 89 9.03 5.03 6.14
CA GLY A 89 8.32 3.75 6.21
C GLY A 89 9.25 2.57 6.47
N ARG A 90 8.66 1.41 6.82
CA ARG A 90 9.39 0.14 6.87
C ARG A 90 9.22 -0.58 5.54
N PHE A 91 10.32 -0.81 4.83
CA PHE A 91 10.29 -1.54 3.56
C PHE A 91 10.89 -2.94 3.71
N TYR A 92 10.31 -3.88 2.95
CA TYR A 92 10.79 -5.26 2.95
C TYR A 92 12.19 -5.33 2.32
N GLY A 93 13.14 -5.91 3.05
CA GLY A 93 14.54 -6.05 2.59
C GLY A 93 15.50 -4.98 3.12
N ASP A 94 15.01 -4.00 3.90
CA ASP A 94 15.85 -2.97 4.52
C ASP A 94 16.63 -3.45 5.76
N GLU A 95 16.31 -4.64 6.29
CA GLU A 95 17.17 -5.24 7.31
C GLU A 95 18.55 -5.56 6.71
N PRO A 96 19.66 -5.13 7.33
CA PRO A 96 20.97 -5.57 6.88
C PRO A 96 21.00 -7.09 6.91
N ARG A 97 21.44 -7.73 5.82
CA ARG A 97 21.66 -9.18 5.74
C ARG A 97 22.69 -9.58 6.81
N GLY A 98 22.25 -9.76 8.05
CA GLY A 98 23.06 -10.11 9.20
C GLY A 98 22.86 -11.56 9.59
N GLN A 99 23.89 -12.37 9.33
CA GLN A 99 24.25 -13.57 10.09
C GLN A 99 23.09 -14.51 10.45
N ARG A 100 22.73 -15.40 9.52
CA ARG A 100 22.16 -16.69 9.93
C ARG A 100 23.32 -17.54 10.48
N GLN A 101 23.13 -18.01 11.72
CA GLN A 101 24.01 -18.90 12.48
C GLN A 101 24.39 -20.17 11.69
#